data_AF-A0AAV7N3Q8-F1
#
_entry.id   AF-A0AAV7N3Q8-F1
#
_cell.length_a   1.000
_cell.length_b   1.000
_cell.length_c   1.000
_cell.angle_alpha   90.00
_cell.angle_beta   90.00
_cell.angle_gamma   90.00
#
_symmetry.space_group_name_H-M   'P 1'
#
loop_
_entity.id
_entity.type
_entity.pdbx_description
1 polymer ?
#
loop_
_entity_poly.entity_id
_entity_poly.type
_entity_poly.pdbx_seq_one_letter_code
_entity_poly.pdbx_strand_id
1 'polypeptide(L)'
;MPDRMSLSMIRSRLAFLGLGLLVSFLLYLLLPAIQQESSSISGELSPPKDSMADAHVEARAAPPRSNVSLLTGKTAGDSPTFYIEAVPVNDAAGTKANRFDVLLLHGQSFTSKTWQDLGTLNLLAEHGHRAVALDLPGYGMSLESKAKASDQGRLDYMLRIIETLGLKDPIVVSPSMSGLFSLPLVLQHGEHLKGFVPIAPVGTKSYSAEQYQRVQTPTLIVYGERDTNLGTQSLENLRQIPKHTIAMLVDAKHACYLDQPRLFHQALIGFLNSLK
;
A
#
# COMPACT_ATOMS: atom_id res chain seq x y z
N MET A 1 -33.15 16.73 -34.08
CA MET A 1 -32.14 15.76 -34.54
C MET A 1 -30.78 16.25 -34.04
N PRO A 2 -30.13 15.60 -33.06
CA PRO A 2 -28.81 16.04 -32.63
C PRO A 2 -27.75 15.60 -33.65
N ASP A 3 -26.82 16.51 -33.87
CA ASP A 3 -25.89 16.58 -34.98
C ASP A 3 -24.89 15.40 -35.02
N ARG A 4 -24.93 14.62 -36.10
CA ARG A 4 -24.09 13.41 -36.30
C ARG A 4 -22.60 13.73 -36.35
N MET A 5 -22.20 14.99 -36.56
CA MET A 5 -20.77 15.39 -36.60
C MET A 5 -20.10 15.43 -35.21
N SER A 6 -20.84 15.70 -34.14
CA SER A 6 -20.27 15.83 -32.77
C SER A 6 -19.79 14.49 -32.20
N LEU A 7 -20.53 13.41 -32.47
CA LEU A 7 -20.24 12.07 -31.94
C LEU A 7 -19.02 11.41 -32.58
N SER A 8 -18.68 11.72 -33.84
CA SER A 8 -17.50 11.14 -34.50
C SER A 8 -16.18 11.73 -33.97
N MET A 9 -16.18 13.04 -33.66
CA MET A 9 -15.01 13.70 -33.07
C MET A 9 -14.72 13.21 -31.65
N ILE A 10 -15.75 12.98 -30.83
CA ILE A 10 -15.59 12.45 -29.48
C ILE A 10 -15.08 11.00 -29.50
N ARG A 11 -15.61 10.16 -30.40
CA ARG A 11 -15.12 8.78 -30.58
C ARG A 11 -13.68 8.72 -31.04
N SER A 12 -13.29 9.64 -31.93
CA SER A 12 -11.90 9.75 -32.41
C SER A 12 -10.95 10.16 -31.29
N ARG A 13 -11.33 11.15 -30.46
CA ARG A 13 -10.50 11.59 -29.32
C ARG A 13 -10.32 10.50 -28.25
N LEU A 14 -11.36 9.71 -27.97
CA LEU A 14 -11.27 8.56 -27.06
C LEU A 14 -10.39 7.43 -27.63
N ALA A 15 -10.46 7.19 -28.94
CA ALA A 15 -9.58 6.22 -29.62
C ALA A 15 -8.11 6.64 -29.57
N PHE A 16 -7.79 7.93 -29.76
CA PHE A 16 -6.42 8.44 -29.65
C PHE A 16 -5.87 8.40 -28.22
N LEU A 17 -6.70 8.67 -27.20
CA LEU A 17 -6.31 8.52 -25.80
C LEU A 17 -6.05 7.05 -25.43
N GLY A 18 -6.90 6.13 -25.90
CA GLY A 18 -6.72 4.70 -25.70
C GLY A 18 -5.46 4.16 -26.36
N LEU A 19 -5.16 4.61 -27.58
CA LEU A 19 -3.95 4.23 -28.32
C LEU A 19 -2.68 4.78 -27.64
N GLY A 20 -2.71 6.01 -27.13
CA GLY A 20 -1.58 6.60 -26.41
C GLY A 20 -1.24 5.85 -25.11
N LEU A 21 -2.26 5.45 -24.34
CA LEU A 21 -2.06 4.65 -23.14
C LEU A 21 -1.55 3.23 -23.45
N LEU A 22 -2.04 2.62 -24.53
CA LEU A 22 -1.59 1.30 -24.99
C LEU A 22 -0.12 1.33 -25.46
N VAL A 23 0.28 2.37 -26.20
CA VAL A 23 1.66 2.53 -26.69
C VAL A 23 2.63 2.80 -25.54
N SER A 24 2.25 3.64 -24.56
CA SER A 24 3.06 3.84 -23.34
C SER A 24 3.21 2.55 -22.53
N PHE A 25 2.15 1.74 -22.44
CA PHE A 25 2.19 0.45 -21.75
C PHE A 25 3.10 -0.56 -22.48
N LEU A 26 3.01 -0.64 -23.81
CA LEU A 26 3.87 -1.50 -24.63
C LEU A 26 5.34 -1.07 -24.57
N LEU A 27 5.62 0.24 -24.60
CA LEU A 27 6.98 0.78 -24.43
C LEU A 27 7.56 0.46 -23.04
N TYR A 28 6.71 0.45 -21.99
CA TYR A 28 7.13 0.06 -20.65
C TYR A 28 7.49 -1.42 -20.55
N LEU A 29 6.79 -2.30 -21.29
CA LEU A 29 7.10 -3.73 -21.36
C LEU A 29 8.36 -4.07 -22.17
N LEU A 30 8.79 -3.14 -23.04
CA LEU A 30 9.99 -3.28 -23.89
C LEU A 30 11.26 -2.70 -23.24
N LEU A 31 11.17 -2.09 -22.06
CA LEU A 31 12.35 -1.69 -21.30
C LEU A 31 13.08 -2.97 -20.82
N PRO A 32 14.34 -3.19 -21.22
CA PRO A 32 15.10 -4.34 -20.74
C PRO A 32 15.22 -4.24 -19.22
N ALA A 33 14.81 -5.29 -18.52
CA ALA A 33 15.04 -5.41 -17.09
C ALA A 33 16.54 -5.24 -16.85
N ILE A 34 16.92 -4.24 -16.06
CA ILE A 34 18.29 -4.03 -15.62
C ILE A 34 18.66 -5.26 -14.79
N GLN A 35 19.30 -6.24 -15.43
CA GLN A 35 19.96 -7.35 -14.76
C GLN A 35 21.22 -6.78 -14.10
N GLN A 36 21.29 -6.89 -12.78
CA GLN A 36 22.55 -6.68 -12.07
C GLN A 36 23.54 -7.74 -12.53
N GLU A 37 24.59 -7.32 -13.23
CA GLU A 37 25.77 -8.13 -13.50
C GLU A 37 26.47 -8.46 -12.18
N SER A 38 26.37 -9.71 -11.73
CA SER A 38 27.39 -10.30 -10.86
C SER A 38 28.45 -10.94 -11.74
N SER A 39 29.59 -10.28 -11.81
CA SER A 39 30.82 -10.79 -12.42
C SER A 39 31.20 -12.13 -11.78
N SER A 40 31.11 -13.22 -12.54
CA SER A 40 31.77 -14.50 -12.20
C SER A 40 32.84 -14.79 -13.24
N ILE A 41 34.08 -14.60 -12.82
CA ILE A 41 35.28 -15.05 -13.53
C ILE A 41 35.28 -16.57 -13.46
N SER A 42 35.18 -17.23 -14.61
CA SER A 42 35.38 -18.66 -14.78
C SER A 42 36.86 -18.92 -15.09
N GLY A 43 37.53 -19.62 -14.19
CA GLY A 43 38.87 -20.14 -14.38
C GLY A 43 39.00 -21.48 -13.67
N GLU A 44 38.78 -22.57 -14.38
CA GLU A 44 39.22 -23.90 -13.98
C GLU A 44 40.71 -24.06 -14.29
N LEU A 45 41.50 -24.46 -13.29
CA LEU A 45 42.68 -25.30 -13.49
C LEU A 45 43.03 -26.08 -12.19
N SER A 46 43.42 -27.34 -12.38
CA SER A 46 43.53 -28.48 -11.45
C SER A 46 44.37 -28.32 -10.15
N PRO A 47 44.23 -29.24 -9.15
CA PRO A 47 44.92 -29.14 -7.85
C PRO A 47 46.31 -29.80 -7.85
N PRO A 48 47.17 -29.46 -6.88
CA PRO A 48 47.73 -30.55 -6.07
C PRO A 48 47.94 -30.26 -4.57
N LYS A 49 47.61 -31.30 -3.78
CA LYS A 49 48.26 -31.89 -2.59
C LYS A 49 48.72 -31.06 -1.39
N ASP A 50 48.25 -31.57 -0.25
CA ASP A 50 48.88 -31.67 1.08
C ASP A 50 49.29 -30.37 1.80
N SER A 51 48.54 -30.01 2.85
CA SER A 51 49.11 -29.86 4.19
C SER A 51 47.99 -29.67 5.24
N MET A 52 48.16 -30.39 6.35
CA MET A 52 47.38 -30.21 7.57
C MET A 52 47.71 -28.88 8.23
N ALA A 53 46.69 -28.10 8.61
CA ALA A 53 46.72 -27.25 9.79
C ALA A 53 45.30 -26.78 10.14
N ASP A 54 44.99 -26.93 11.42
CA ASP A 54 43.83 -26.49 12.20
C ASP A 54 43.04 -25.29 11.65
N ALA A 55 41.72 -25.49 11.48
CA ALA A 55 40.76 -24.40 11.35
C ALA A 55 39.57 -24.65 12.28
N HIS A 56 39.42 -23.77 13.26
CA HIS A 56 38.24 -23.66 14.11
C HIS A 56 36.97 -23.62 13.26
N VAL A 57 36.06 -24.56 13.55
CA VAL A 57 34.68 -24.51 13.05
C VAL A 57 33.97 -23.40 13.80
N GLU A 58 33.98 -22.18 13.26
CA GLU A 58 33.02 -21.16 13.67
C GLU A 58 31.63 -21.64 13.25
N ALA A 59 30.81 -21.99 14.24
CA ALA A 59 29.40 -22.25 14.05
C ALA A 59 28.76 -21.01 13.41
N ARG A 60 28.34 -21.11 12.14
CA ARG A 60 27.47 -20.12 11.51
C ARG A 60 26.23 -19.96 12.40
N ALA A 61 26.12 -18.81 13.05
CA ALA A 61 24.92 -18.45 13.79
C ALA A 61 23.71 -18.58 12.85
N ALA A 62 22.66 -19.27 13.32
CA ALA A 62 21.40 -19.32 12.61
C ALA A 62 20.92 -17.88 12.32
N PRO A 63 20.27 -17.63 11.17
CA PRO A 63 19.71 -16.31 10.90
C PRO A 63 18.82 -15.88 12.07
N PRO A 64 18.87 -14.60 12.49
CA PRO A 64 18.06 -14.14 13.61
C PRO A 64 16.60 -14.48 13.35
N ARG A 65 15.96 -15.20 14.29
CA ARG A 65 14.53 -15.52 14.19
C ARG A 65 13.78 -14.19 14.06
N SER A 66 13.03 -14.02 12.98
CA SER A 66 12.20 -12.83 12.81
C SER A 66 11.20 -12.75 13.97
N ASN A 67 11.13 -11.62 14.67
CA ASN A 67 10.16 -11.37 15.73
C ASN A 67 8.72 -11.17 15.20
N VAL A 68 8.43 -11.69 14.00
CA VAL A 68 7.18 -11.50 13.24
C VAL A 68 6.67 -12.85 12.75
N SER A 69 5.38 -13.10 12.97
CA SER A 69 4.63 -14.18 12.35
C SER A 69 3.88 -13.64 11.16
N LEU A 70 4.13 -14.20 9.98
CA LEU A 70 3.42 -13.86 8.75
C LEU A 70 2.40 -14.95 8.42
N LEU A 71 1.14 -14.55 8.28
CA LEU A 71 0.00 -15.41 8.02
C LEU A 71 -0.67 -14.98 6.71
N THR A 72 -1.32 -15.91 6.04
CA THR A 72 -2.18 -15.63 4.88
C THR A 72 -3.55 -16.21 5.13
N GLY A 73 -4.60 -15.50 4.74
CA GLY A 73 -5.97 -15.97 4.94
C GLY A 73 -6.92 -15.46 3.87
N LYS A 74 -8.16 -15.93 3.97
CA LYS A 74 -9.30 -15.39 3.22
C LYS A 74 -10.44 -15.12 4.19
N THR A 75 -11.14 -14.01 4.02
CA THR A 75 -12.36 -13.74 4.80
C THR A 75 -13.44 -14.75 4.44
N ALA A 76 -14.33 -15.06 5.39
CA ALA A 76 -15.51 -15.87 5.13
C ALA A 76 -16.55 -15.13 4.25
N GLY A 77 -17.52 -15.88 3.70
CA GLY A 77 -18.66 -15.37 2.93
C GLY A 77 -18.54 -15.51 1.41
N ASP A 78 -19.57 -15.03 0.69
CA ASP A 78 -19.75 -15.24 -0.77
C ASP A 78 -18.74 -14.50 -1.66
N SER A 79 -17.94 -13.60 -1.09
CA SER A 79 -16.82 -12.95 -1.77
C SER A 79 -15.60 -12.93 -0.86
N PRO A 80 -14.89 -14.07 -0.72
CA PRO A 80 -13.70 -14.18 0.11
C PRO A 80 -12.63 -13.19 -0.35
N THR A 81 -12.16 -12.36 0.57
CA THR A 81 -11.06 -11.41 0.36
C THR A 81 -9.78 -12.03 0.89
N PHE A 82 -8.77 -12.16 0.04
CA PHE A 82 -7.45 -12.59 0.45
C PHE A 82 -6.72 -11.49 1.21
N TYR A 83 -5.95 -11.89 2.22
CA TYR A 83 -5.10 -10.99 2.98
C TYR A 83 -3.81 -11.68 3.44
N ILE A 84 -2.80 -10.86 3.68
CA ILE A 84 -1.55 -11.21 4.35
C ILE A 84 -1.51 -10.43 5.65
N GLU A 85 -1.21 -11.10 6.74
CA GLU A 85 -1.19 -10.55 8.08
C GLU A 85 0.17 -10.76 8.72
N ALA A 86 0.73 -9.71 9.31
CA ALA A 86 1.91 -9.76 10.14
C ALA A 86 1.54 -9.41 11.59
N VAL A 87 1.92 -10.28 12.52
CA VAL A 87 1.73 -10.08 13.95
C VAL A 87 3.07 -10.18 14.70
N PRO A 88 3.28 -9.39 15.78
CA PRO A 88 4.46 -9.52 16.63
C PRO A 88 4.51 -10.90 17.31
N VAL A 89 5.68 -11.54 17.37
CA VAL A 89 5.88 -12.91 17.92
C VAL A 89 5.90 -12.95 19.45
N ASN A 90 6.15 -11.82 20.13
CA ASN A 90 6.30 -11.76 21.59
C ASN A 90 5.21 -10.90 22.25
N ASP A 91 4.04 -11.48 22.49
CA ASP A 91 3.03 -10.97 23.44
C ASP A 91 3.06 -11.74 24.78
N ALA A 92 4.17 -12.44 25.08
CA ALA A 92 4.41 -13.03 26.40
C ALA A 92 5.17 -12.03 27.29
N ALA A 93 4.43 -11.40 28.20
CA ALA A 93 4.88 -10.50 29.28
C ALA A 93 5.03 -8.99 28.94
N GLY A 94 3.90 -8.27 29.03
CA GLY A 94 3.82 -7.19 30.03
C GLY A 94 4.09 -5.74 29.62
N THR A 95 4.53 -5.43 28.41
CA THR A 95 4.54 -4.03 27.94
C THR A 95 3.37 -3.78 26.99
N LYS A 96 2.26 -3.27 27.54
CA LYS A 96 1.14 -2.67 26.81
C LYS A 96 1.60 -1.42 26.04
N ALA A 97 2.45 -1.56 25.03
CA ALA A 97 2.57 -0.51 24.04
C ALA A 97 1.21 -0.37 23.32
N ASN A 98 0.87 0.84 22.87
CA ASN A 98 -0.32 1.08 22.05
C ASN A 98 -0.23 0.26 20.75
N ARG A 99 -0.73 -0.97 20.78
CA ARG A 99 -0.86 -1.79 19.57
C ARG A 99 -1.97 -1.20 18.71
N PHE A 100 -1.64 -0.87 17.47
CA PHE A 100 -2.59 -0.48 16.45
C PHE A 100 -2.81 -1.62 15.49
N ASP A 101 -4.03 -1.73 14.99
CA ASP A 101 -4.34 -2.53 13.81
C ASP A 101 -4.14 -1.62 12.58
N VAL A 102 -3.30 -2.03 11.64
CA VAL A 102 -2.96 -1.26 10.44
C VAL A 102 -3.46 -2.01 9.22
N LEU A 103 -4.45 -1.44 8.55
CA LEU A 103 -5.04 -2.00 7.34
C LEU A 103 -4.40 -1.37 6.10
N LEU A 104 -3.67 -2.15 5.33
CA LEU A 104 -2.99 -1.71 4.11
C LEU A 104 -3.79 -2.10 2.87
N LEU A 105 -4.24 -1.09 2.14
CA LEU A 105 -4.86 -1.24 0.83
C LEU A 105 -3.81 -1.06 -0.27
N HIS A 106 -4.09 -1.52 -1.48
CA HIS A 106 -3.17 -1.39 -2.61
C HIS A 106 -3.74 -0.49 -3.73
N GLY A 107 -2.83 0.04 -4.55
CA GLY A 107 -3.18 0.76 -5.77
C GLY A 107 -3.49 -0.19 -6.93
N GLN A 108 -4.04 0.32 -8.03
CA GLN A 108 -4.56 -0.49 -9.15
C GLN A 108 -3.55 -1.50 -9.75
N SER A 109 -2.25 -1.20 -9.72
CA SER A 109 -1.20 -2.06 -10.29
C SER A 109 -0.55 -3.01 -9.28
N PHE A 110 -1.04 -3.04 -8.04
CA PHE A 110 -0.37 -3.69 -6.91
C PHE A 110 -1.32 -4.65 -6.18
N THR A 111 -0.81 -5.35 -5.17
CA THR A 111 -1.56 -6.31 -4.33
C THR A 111 -1.02 -6.28 -2.90
N SER A 112 -1.62 -7.06 -1.99
CA SER A 112 -1.10 -7.30 -0.63
C SER A 112 0.37 -7.74 -0.63
N LYS A 113 0.77 -8.55 -1.62
CA LYS A 113 2.17 -9.01 -1.77
C LYS A 113 3.15 -7.86 -1.95
N THR A 114 2.74 -6.75 -2.57
CA THR A 114 3.58 -5.55 -2.70
C THR A 114 4.00 -5.02 -1.33
N TRP A 115 3.09 -5.00 -0.35
CA TRP A 115 3.41 -4.58 1.02
C TRP A 115 4.31 -5.57 1.76
N GLN A 116 4.17 -6.86 1.48
CA GLN A 116 5.05 -7.91 2.00
C GLN A 116 6.47 -7.74 1.43
N ASP A 117 6.60 -7.64 0.11
CA ASP A 117 7.88 -7.54 -0.60
C ASP A 117 8.62 -6.24 -0.23
N LEU A 118 7.88 -5.16 0.01
CA LEU A 118 8.43 -3.89 0.48
C LEU A 118 8.93 -3.96 1.94
N GLY A 119 8.57 -5.01 2.69
CA GLY A 119 8.90 -5.17 4.11
C GLY A 119 8.02 -4.35 5.05
N THR A 120 7.00 -3.64 4.55
CA THR A 120 6.12 -2.79 5.38
C THR A 120 5.36 -3.61 6.43
N LEU A 121 4.87 -4.79 6.07
CA LEU A 121 4.18 -5.69 7.01
C LEU A 121 5.10 -6.09 8.18
N ASN A 122 6.32 -6.54 7.87
CA ASN A 122 7.30 -6.93 8.87
C ASN A 122 7.70 -5.75 9.74
N LEU A 123 8.00 -4.60 9.14
CA LEU A 123 8.37 -3.39 9.86
C LEU A 123 7.31 -2.99 10.90
N LEU A 124 6.03 -2.99 10.51
CA LEU A 124 4.93 -2.64 11.41
C LEU A 124 4.82 -3.65 12.58
N ALA A 125 4.96 -4.94 12.29
CA ALA A 125 4.95 -5.99 13.31
C ALA A 125 6.17 -5.94 14.25
N GLU A 126 7.35 -5.59 13.73
CA GLU A 126 8.56 -5.35 14.52
C GLU A 126 8.39 -4.15 15.47
N HIS A 127 7.57 -3.17 15.09
CA HIS A 127 7.18 -2.04 15.94
C HIS A 127 5.98 -2.33 16.85
N GLY A 128 5.56 -3.60 16.96
CA GLY A 128 4.51 -4.04 17.89
C GLY A 128 3.08 -3.81 17.39
N HIS A 129 2.89 -3.47 16.11
CA HIS A 129 1.56 -3.28 15.52
C HIS A 129 1.10 -4.53 14.77
N ARG A 130 -0.20 -4.76 14.70
CA ARG A 130 -0.78 -5.79 13.83
C ARG A 130 -0.97 -5.16 12.45
N ALA A 131 -0.41 -5.77 11.41
CA ALA A 131 -0.52 -5.25 10.05
C ALA A 131 -1.23 -6.25 9.15
N VAL A 132 -2.24 -5.79 8.40
CA VAL A 132 -3.03 -6.61 7.49
C VAL A 132 -3.07 -5.94 6.13
N ALA A 133 -2.50 -6.58 5.12
CA ALA A 133 -2.58 -6.15 3.73
C ALA A 133 -3.64 -6.96 2.98
N LEU A 134 -4.58 -6.27 2.32
CA LEU A 134 -5.66 -6.91 1.55
C LEU A 134 -5.33 -6.97 0.07
N ASP A 135 -5.90 -7.95 -0.62
CA ASP A 135 -6.16 -7.87 -2.05
C ASP A 135 -7.60 -7.36 -2.25
N LEU A 136 -7.76 -6.16 -2.83
CA LEU A 136 -9.08 -5.59 -3.12
C LEU A 136 -9.83 -6.44 -4.16
N PRO A 137 -11.17 -6.32 -4.25
CA PRO A 137 -11.95 -7.16 -5.16
C PRO A 137 -11.48 -7.10 -6.62
N GLY A 138 -11.23 -8.28 -7.21
CA GLY A 138 -10.73 -8.43 -8.57
C GLY A 138 -9.20 -8.35 -8.73
N TYR A 139 -8.45 -8.23 -7.62
CA TYR A 139 -7.00 -8.15 -7.63
C TYR A 139 -6.35 -9.31 -6.90
N GLY A 140 -5.11 -9.64 -7.28
CA GLY A 140 -4.31 -10.68 -6.66
C GLY A 140 -5.07 -12.00 -6.53
N MET A 141 -5.25 -12.45 -5.30
CA MET A 141 -5.91 -13.71 -4.94
C MET A 141 -7.38 -13.54 -4.50
N SER A 142 -7.91 -12.31 -4.58
CA SER A 142 -9.31 -11.98 -4.30
C SER A 142 -10.18 -12.07 -5.56
N LEU A 143 -11.35 -12.69 -5.43
CA LEU A 143 -12.32 -12.74 -6.51
C LEU A 143 -12.96 -11.37 -6.77
N GLU A 144 -13.54 -11.23 -7.95
CA GLU A 144 -14.38 -10.09 -8.29
C GLU A 144 -15.58 -9.97 -7.35
N SER A 145 -15.99 -8.74 -7.04
CA SER A 145 -17.15 -8.47 -6.19
C SER A 145 -17.96 -7.29 -6.70
N LYS A 146 -19.29 -7.40 -6.59
CA LYS A 146 -20.23 -6.32 -6.92
C LYS A 146 -20.07 -5.10 -6.02
N ALA A 147 -19.42 -5.24 -4.86
CA ALA A 147 -19.11 -4.14 -3.96
C ALA A 147 -18.40 -2.97 -4.68
N LYS A 148 -17.57 -3.24 -5.69
CA LYS A 148 -16.84 -2.19 -6.42
C LYS A 148 -17.71 -1.30 -7.31
N ALA A 149 -19.00 -1.62 -7.48
CA ALA A 149 -19.89 -0.96 -8.43
C ALA A 149 -20.43 0.40 -7.95
N SER A 150 -20.41 0.68 -6.64
CA SER A 150 -20.92 1.93 -6.07
C SER A 150 -20.11 2.35 -4.85
N ASP A 151 -20.18 3.63 -4.48
CA ASP A 151 -19.49 4.14 -3.28
C ASP A 151 -20.03 3.48 -2.01
N GLN A 152 -21.35 3.29 -1.91
CA GLN A 152 -21.96 2.56 -0.78
C GLN A 152 -21.47 1.11 -0.73
N GLY A 153 -21.41 0.40 -1.86
CA GLY A 153 -20.93 -0.98 -1.89
C GLY A 153 -19.46 -1.11 -1.47
N ARG A 154 -18.62 -0.12 -1.82
CA ARG A 154 -17.23 -0.07 -1.35
C ARG A 154 -17.14 0.24 0.15
N LEU A 155 -18.02 1.10 0.66
CA LEU A 155 -18.10 1.40 2.09
C LEU A 155 -18.51 0.16 2.90
N ASP A 156 -19.61 -0.49 2.52
CA ASP A 156 -20.12 -1.71 3.15
C ASP A 156 -19.07 -2.83 3.13
N TYR A 157 -18.33 -2.93 2.01
CA TYR A 157 -17.21 -3.85 1.89
C TYR A 157 -16.13 -3.57 2.94
N MET A 158 -15.71 -2.30 3.10
CA MET A 158 -14.69 -1.93 4.08
C MET A 158 -15.14 -2.22 5.52
N LEU A 159 -16.37 -1.85 5.87
CA LEU A 159 -16.93 -2.11 7.21
C LEU A 159 -16.95 -3.61 7.52
N ARG A 160 -17.41 -4.43 6.56
CA ARG A 160 -17.41 -5.90 6.71
C ARG A 160 -16.00 -6.46 6.87
N ILE A 161 -15.00 -5.93 6.17
CA ILE A 161 -13.60 -6.37 6.34
C ILE A 161 -13.10 -6.05 7.74
N ILE A 162 -13.32 -4.83 8.21
CA ILE A 162 -12.94 -4.38 9.56
C ILE A 162 -13.56 -5.29 10.62
N GLU A 163 -14.85 -5.58 10.50
CA GLU A 163 -15.58 -6.48 11.39
C GLU A 163 -15.05 -7.92 11.31
N THR A 164 -14.97 -8.50 10.11
CA THR A 164 -14.60 -9.91 9.91
C THR A 164 -13.18 -10.22 10.39
N LEU A 165 -12.26 -9.27 10.24
CA LEU A 165 -10.87 -9.42 10.69
C LEU A 165 -10.68 -8.97 12.14
N GLY A 166 -11.73 -8.50 12.80
CA GLY A 166 -11.71 -8.04 14.19
C GLY A 166 -10.76 -6.87 14.41
N LEU A 167 -10.66 -5.96 13.44
CA LEU A 167 -9.77 -4.79 13.51
C LEU A 167 -10.39 -3.73 14.43
N LYS A 168 -9.63 -3.30 15.44
CA LYS A 168 -10.06 -2.31 16.43
C LYS A 168 -9.60 -0.93 16.01
N ASP A 169 -10.55 -0.10 15.58
CA ASP A 169 -10.35 1.26 15.08
C ASP A 169 -9.10 1.40 14.17
N PRO A 170 -9.02 0.66 13.05
CA PRO A 170 -7.75 0.52 12.34
C PRO A 170 -7.20 1.84 11.80
N ILE A 171 -5.88 1.88 11.63
CA ILE A 171 -5.21 2.87 10.79
C ILE A 171 -5.27 2.38 9.35
N VAL A 172 -5.83 3.18 8.44
CA VAL A 172 -5.99 2.78 7.03
C VAL A 172 -4.92 3.43 6.15
N VAL A 173 -4.06 2.63 5.53
CA VAL A 173 -3.08 3.06 4.53
C VAL A 173 -3.67 2.84 3.14
N SER A 174 -3.79 3.92 2.36
CA SER A 174 -4.61 3.92 1.14
C SER A 174 -3.93 4.64 -0.03
N PRO A 175 -3.17 3.91 -0.88
CA PRO A 175 -2.59 4.46 -2.09
C PRO A 175 -3.53 4.49 -3.29
N SER A 176 -3.54 5.61 -4.01
CA SER A 176 -4.09 5.71 -5.37
C SER A 176 -5.54 5.20 -5.47
N MET A 177 -5.79 4.15 -6.26
CA MET A 177 -7.12 3.56 -6.49
C MET A 177 -7.91 3.25 -5.21
N SER A 178 -7.23 2.82 -4.14
CA SER A 178 -7.93 2.48 -2.88
C SER A 178 -8.62 3.69 -2.23
N GLY A 179 -8.34 4.91 -2.69
CA GLY A 179 -9.10 6.11 -2.36
C GLY A 179 -10.62 5.96 -2.56
N LEU A 180 -11.06 5.21 -3.58
CA LEU A 180 -12.48 4.93 -3.81
C LEU A 180 -13.14 4.12 -2.69
N PHE A 181 -12.34 3.39 -1.91
CA PHE A 181 -12.79 2.60 -0.77
C PHE A 181 -12.60 3.37 0.54
N SER A 182 -11.47 4.02 0.72
CA SER A 182 -11.11 4.66 1.99
C SER A 182 -11.74 6.04 2.20
N LEU A 183 -11.99 6.81 1.14
CA LEU A 183 -12.60 8.15 1.27
C LEU A 183 -14.03 8.11 1.81
N PRO A 184 -14.96 7.29 1.28
CA PRO A 184 -16.30 7.21 1.88
C PRO A 184 -16.25 6.69 3.32
N LEU A 185 -15.31 5.78 3.63
CA LEU A 185 -15.11 5.27 4.99
C LEU A 185 -14.67 6.39 5.96
N VAL A 186 -13.61 7.14 5.66
CA VAL A 186 -13.09 8.18 6.58
C VAL A 186 -14.07 9.35 6.73
N LEU A 187 -14.84 9.67 5.69
CA LEU A 187 -15.81 10.77 5.72
C LEU A 187 -17.08 10.42 6.49
N GLN A 188 -17.48 9.14 6.53
CA GLN A 188 -18.74 8.71 7.15
C GLN A 188 -18.54 8.00 8.50
N HIS A 189 -17.38 7.36 8.70
CA HIS A 189 -17.06 6.52 9.86
C HIS A 189 -15.66 6.80 10.42
N GLY A 190 -15.15 8.02 10.25
CA GLY A 190 -13.82 8.41 10.70
C GLY A 190 -13.61 8.32 12.21
N GLU A 191 -14.69 8.33 13.00
CA GLU A 191 -14.70 8.10 14.45
C GLU A 191 -14.30 6.67 14.84
N HIS A 192 -14.41 5.72 13.92
CA HIS A 192 -14.01 4.32 14.08
C HIS A 192 -12.64 4.03 13.45
N LEU A 193 -11.80 5.06 13.27
CA LEU A 193 -10.43 4.94 12.76
C LEU A 193 -9.44 5.65 13.68
N LYS A 194 -8.33 5.00 14.03
CA LYS A 194 -7.24 5.65 14.77
C LYS A 194 -6.41 6.59 13.90
N GLY A 195 -6.36 6.34 12.60
CA GLY A 195 -5.60 7.18 11.67
C GLY A 195 -5.89 6.87 10.21
N PHE A 196 -5.54 7.81 9.34
CA PHE A 196 -5.68 7.68 7.90
C PHE A 196 -4.37 8.08 7.21
N VAL A 197 -3.85 7.23 6.33
CA VAL A 197 -2.62 7.48 5.56
C VAL A 197 -2.94 7.41 4.06
N PRO A 198 -3.55 8.46 3.48
CA PRO A 198 -3.75 8.55 2.05
C PRO A 198 -2.42 8.76 1.32
N ILE A 199 -2.17 7.98 0.27
CA ILE A 199 -0.99 8.15 -0.59
C ILE A 199 -1.45 8.48 -2.00
N ALA A 200 -1.49 9.77 -2.34
CA ALA A 200 -2.03 10.29 -3.60
C ALA A 200 -3.35 9.60 -4.08
N PRO A 201 -4.41 9.51 -3.24
CA PRO A 201 -5.61 8.74 -3.58
C PRO A 201 -6.44 9.39 -4.69
N VAL A 202 -7.10 8.54 -5.49
CA VAL A 202 -8.14 8.98 -6.42
C VAL A 202 -9.45 9.28 -5.67
N GLY A 203 -10.38 9.99 -6.33
CA GLY A 203 -11.73 10.26 -5.79
C GLY A 203 -11.82 11.49 -4.88
N THR A 204 -10.71 12.19 -4.62
CA THR A 204 -10.68 13.36 -3.71
C THR A 204 -11.51 14.55 -4.19
N LYS A 205 -11.73 14.68 -5.50
CA LYS A 205 -12.57 15.74 -6.09
C LYS A 205 -14.08 15.51 -5.91
N SER A 206 -14.48 14.33 -5.46
CA SER A 206 -15.90 13.99 -5.30
C SER A 206 -16.51 14.57 -4.03
N TYR A 207 -15.70 15.19 -3.17
CA TYR A 207 -16.12 15.68 -1.86
C TYR A 207 -15.77 17.16 -1.70
N SER A 208 -16.64 17.90 -1.00
CA SER A 208 -16.46 19.32 -0.76
C SER A 208 -15.45 19.59 0.37
N ALA A 209 -14.93 20.82 0.45
CA ALA A 209 -14.05 21.24 1.54
C ALA A 209 -14.73 21.10 2.90
N GLU A 210 -16.03 21.41 3.01
CA GLU A 210 -16.80 21.30 4.25
C GLU A 210 -16.92 19.84 4.71
N GLN A 211 -16.99 18.89 3.77
CA GLN A 211 -16.99 17.46 4.12
C GLN A 211 -15.63 17.06 4.71
N TYR A 212 -14.52 17.49 4.09
CA TYR A 212 -13.18 17.23 4.64
C TYR A 212 -12.96 17.90 5.99
N GLN A 213 -13.46 19.12 6.20
CA GLN A 213 -13.33 19.84 7.46
C GLN A 213 -14.03 19.16 8.64
N ARG A 214 -15.00 18.27 8.39
CA ARG A 214 -15.67 17.49 9.44
C ARG A 214 -14.86 16.28 9.90
N VAL A 215 -13.89 15.81 9.11
CA VAL A 215 -13.07 14.63 9.43
C VAL A 215 -12.20 14.92 10.65
N GLN A 216 -12.41 14.15 11.72
CA GLN A 216 -11.63 14.28 12.96
C GLN A 216 -10.50 13.26 13.10
N THR A 217 -10.39 12.32 12.15
CA THR A 217 -9.37 11.28 12.10
C THR A 217 -7.98 11.89 11.87
N PRO A 218 -6.99 11.63 12.74
CA PRO A 218 -5.61 12.00 12.47
C PRO A 218 -5.16 11.50 11.10
N THR A 219 -4.56 12.35 10.28
CA THR A 219 -4.26 12.02 8.89
C THR A 219 -2.81 12.34 8.55
N LEU A 220 -2.08 11.39 7.96
CA LEU A 220 -0.78 11.59 7.32
C LEU A 220 -0.96 11.58 5.80
N ILE A 221 -0.94 12.75 5.18
CA ILE A 221 -1.03 12.89 3.72
C ILE A 221 0.34 12.63 3.11
N VAL A 222 0.45 11.59 2.29
CA VAL A 222 1.70 11.21 1.63
C VAL A 222 1.59 11.41 0.13
N TYR A 223 2.62 11.96 -0.50
CA TYR A 223 2.73 12.05 -1.96
C TYR A 223 4.19 12.17 -2.39
N GLY A 224 4.49 11.85 -3.64
CA GLY A 224 5.82 12.04 -4.22
C GLY A 224 6.00 13.44 -4.79
N GLU A 225 7.17 14.04 -4.61
CA GLU A 225 7.50 15.37 -5.14
C GLU A 225 7.30 15.47 -6.67
N ARG A 226 7.59 14.38 -7.39
CA ARG A 226 7.45 14.29 -8.86
C ARG A 226 6.06 13.84 -9.30
N ASP A 227 5.12 13.63 -8.37
CA ASP A 227 3.71 13.38 -8.67
C ASP A 227 2.93 14.70 -8.76
N THR A 228 3.26 15.48 -9.79
CA THR A 228 2.76 16.85 -9.97
C THR A 228 1.33 16.94 -10.49
N ASN A 229 0.62 15.81 -10.58
CA ASN A 229 -0.76 15.77 -11.03
C ASN A 229 -1.66 15.20 -9.94
N LEU A 230 -1.74 13.89 -9.80
CA LEU A 230 -2.64 13.27 -8.83
C LEU A 230 -2.19 13.54 -7.39
N GLY A 231 -0.88 13.53 -7.13
CA GLY A 231 -0.29 13.89 -5.83
C GLY A 231 -0.70 15.29 -5.40
N THR A 232 -0.33 16.32 -6.18
CA THR A 232 -0.70 17.72 -5.91
C THR A 232 -2.22 17.92 -5.78
N GLN A 233 -3.00 17.34 -6.70
CA GLN A 233 -4.46 17.44 -6.66
C GLN A 233 -5.06 16.83 -5.38
N SER A 234 -4.59 15.66 -4.99
CA SER A 234 -5.09 15.00 -3.78
C SER A 234 -4.72 15.79 -2.53
N LEU A 235 -3.52 16.36 -2.47
CA LEU A 235 -3.06 17.22 -1.39
C LEU A 235 -3.94 18.47 -1.24
N GLU A 236 -4.27 19.15 -2.34
CA GLU A 236 -5.11 20.36 -2.33
C GLU A 236 -6.46 20.15 -1.64
N ASN A 237 -7.06 18.98 -1.84
CA ASN A 237 -8.33 18.60 -1.22
C ASN A 237 -8.13 18.10 0.22
N LEU A 238 -7.18 17.20 0.45
CA LEU A 238 -7.00 16.51 1.73
C LEU A 238 -6.45 17.44 2.82
N ARG A 239 -5.71 18.51 2.48
CA ARG A 239 -5.24 19.51 3.46
C ARG A 239 -6.37 20.27 4.16
N GLN A 240 -7.61 20.12 3.70
CA GLN A 240 -8.80 20.65 4.38
C GLN A 240 -9.19 19.84 5.62
N ILE A 241 -8.65 18.62 5.80
CA ILE A 241 -8.84 17.82 7.01
C ILE A 241 -8.12 18.52 8.17
N PRO A 242 -8.77 18.88 9.29
CA PRO A 242 -8.16 19.72 10.33
C PRO A 242 -6.92 19.09 11.00
N LYS A 243 -6.91 17.77 11.19
CA LYS A 243 -5.84 17.03 11.89
C LYS A 243 -4.89 16.34 10.90
N HIS A 244 -4.43 17.07 9.89
CA HIS A 244 -3.51 16.54 8.90
C HIS A 244 -2.04 16.87 9.22
N THR A 245 -1.16 15.98 8.78
CA THR A 245 0.28 16.21 8.61
C THR A 245 0.65 15.82 7.18
N ILE A 246 1.77 16.31 6.66
CA ILE A 246 2.17 16.11 5.26
C ILE A 246 3.56 15.47 5.23
N ALA A 247 3.68 14.38 4.47
CA ALA A 247 4.95 13.78 4.10
C ALA A 247 5.11 13.76 2.58
N MET A 248 5.82 14.76 2.06
CA MET A 248 6.27 14.76 0.66
C MET A 248 7.56 13.94 0.55
N LEU A 249 7.57 12.92 -0.31
CA LEU A 249 8.75 12.10 -0.54
C LEU A 249 9.56 12.69 -1.69
N VAL A 250 10.75 13.22 -1.36
CA VAL A 250 11.67 13.87 -2.29
C VAL A 250 12.09 12.90 -3.40
N ASP A 251 12.16 13.40 -4.63
CA ASP A 251 12.51 12.65 -5.85
C ASP A 251 11.58 11.47 -6.20
N ALA A 252 10.47 11.29 -5.49
CA ALA A 252 9.54 10.17 -5.70
C ALA A 252 8.41 10.52 -6.69
N LYS A 253 7.99 9.54 -7.49
CA LYS A 253 6.84 9.61 -8.42
C LYS A 253 5.54 9.21 -7.70
N HIS A 254 4.51 8.84 -8.47
CA HIS A 254 3.18 8.50 -7.95
C HIS A 254 3.18 7.33 -6.94
N ALA A 255 3.87 6.23 -7.24
CA ALA A 255 4.05 5.13 -6.29
C ALA A 255 5.20 5.45 -5.32
N CYS A 256 5.10 6.59 -4.63
CA CYS A 256 6.22 7.18 -3.89
C CYS A 256 6.80 6.28 -2.79
N TYR A 257 5.97 5.42 -2.20
CA TYR A 257 6.36 4.44 -1.19
C TYR A 257 7.23 3.30 -1.74
N LEU A 258 7.23 3.07 -3.06
CA LEU A 258 8.13 2.15 -3.73
C LEU A 258 9.43 2.83 -4.19
N ASP A 259 9.34 4.10 -4.62
CA ASP A 259 10.51 4.88 -5.04
C ASP A 259 11.40 5.25 -3.84
N GLN A 260 10.79 5.63 -2.71
CA GLN A 260 11.46 6.07 -1.49
C GLN A 260 10.96 5.31 -0.25
N PRO A 261 11.17 3.98 -0.17
CA PRO A 261 10.61 3.13 0.88
C PRO A 261 11.08 3.55 2.28
N ARG A 262 12.36 3.93 2.42
CA ARG A 262 12.89 4.39 3.72
C ARG A 262 12.19 5.65 4.23
N LEU A 263 11.99 6.64 3.37
CA LEU A 263 11.31 7.88 3.74
C LEU A 263 9.83 7.63 4.06
N PHE A 264 9.17 6.77 3.28
CA PHE A 264 7.80 6.36 3.56
C PHE A 264 7.67 5.64 4.91
N HIS A 265 8.52 4.64 5.17
CA HIS A 265 8.54 3.89 6.42
C HIS A 265 8.82 4.77 7.63
N GLN A 266 9.79 5.69 7.52
CA GLN A 266 10.09 6.65 8.59
C GLN A 266 8.89 7.56 8.88
N ALA A 267 8.23 8.09 7.84
CA ALA A 267 7.03 8.92 8.00
C ALA A 267 5.86 8.13 8.62
N LEU A 268 5.65 6.90 8.16
CA LEU A 268 4.59 6.02 8.67
C LEU A 268 4.80 5.70 10.16
N ILE A 269 5.98 5.22 10.55
CA ILE A 269 6.28 4.90 11.96
C ILE A 269 6.23 6.16 12.83
N GLY A 270 6.76 7.29 12.33
CA GLY A 270 6.67 8.57 13.03
C GLY A 270 5.22 9.00 13.28
N PHE A 271 4.34 8.83 12.30
CA PHE A 271 2.92 9.10 12.45
C PHE A 271 2.27 8.16 13.47
N LEU A 272 2.51 6.84 13.39
CA LEU A 272 1.97 5.87 14.34
C LEU A 272 2.39 6.20 15.79
N ASN A 273 3.66 6.55 16.01
CA ASN A 273 4.18 6.94 17.32
C ASN A 273 3.58 8.25 17.85
N SER A 274 3.03 9.10 16.98
CA SER A 274 2.36 10.35 17.38
C SER A 274 0.91 10.14 17.83
N LEU A 275 0.32 8.98 17.53
CA LEU A 275 -1.05 8.65 17.90
C LEU A 275 -1.11 8.23 19.38
N LYS A 276 -2.19 8.63 20.06
CA LYS A 276 -2.45 8.36 21.49
C LYS A 276 -3.40 7.19 21.69
#